data_AF-A0A812P9X0-F1
#
_entry.id   AF-A0A812P9X0-F1
#
_cell.length_a   1.000
_cell.length_b   1.000
_cell.length_c   1.000
_cell.angle_alpha   90.00
_cell.angle_beta   90.00
_cell.angle_gamma   90.00
#
_symmetry.space_group_name_H-M   'P 1'
#
loop_
_entity.id
_entity.type
_entity.pdbx_description
1 polymer ?
#
loop_
_entity_poly.entity_id
_entity_poly.type
_entity_poly.pdbx_seq_one_letter_code
_entity_poly.pdbx_strand_id
1 'polypeptide(L)'
;MTLQCGGIGLNLTAANHVIHFDRCYNPAKEAQATDRCHRLGQQKSVCVHRLITEGTYEENLEKIMQRKQDLSSLTVTRAEDWIADYDDQALFDLFML
;
A
#
# COMPACT_ATOMS: atom_id res chain seq x y z
N MET A 1 -10.84 -9.54 3.06
CA MET A 1 -10.98 -9.51 1.58
C MET A 1 -9.57 -9.56 1.01
N THR A 2 -9.28 -10.42 0.04
CA THR A 2 -7.94 -10.42 -0.58
C THR A 2 -7.77 -9.16 -1.42
N LEU A 3 -6.54 -8.61 -1.49
CA LEU A 3 -6.24 -7.38 -2.25
C LEU A 3 -6.66 -7.47 -3.73
N GLN A 4 -6.63 -8.67 -4.30
CA GLN A 4 -7.07 -8.97 -5.67
C GLN A 4 -8.59 -8.82 -5.85
N CYS A 5 -9.38 -9.07 -4.81
CA CYS A 5 -10.84 -8.90 -4.81
C CYS A 5 -11.28 -7.45 -4.52
N GLY A 6 -10.37 -6.49 -4.30
CA GLY A 6 -10.72 -5.07 -4.12
C GLY A 6 -11.29 -4.39 -5.38
N GLY A 7 -11.14 -5.01 -6.55
CA GLY A 7 -11.54 -4.48 -7.86
C GLY A 7 -13.02 -4.59 -8.21
N ILE A 8 -13.81 -5.42 -7.51
CA ILE A 8 -15.17 -5.82 -7.96
C ILE A 8 -16.30 -4.83 -7.60
N GLY A 9 -15.97 -3.61 -7.16
CA GLY A 9 -16.97 -2.56 -6.95
C GLY A 9 -17.73 -2.60 -5.61
N LEU A 10 -17.32 -3.47 -4.67
CA LEU A 10 -17.91 -3.61 -3.34
C LEU A 10 -17.86 -2.29 -2.55
N ASN A 11 -18.94 -2.00 -1.81
CA ASN A 11 -19.03 -0.85 -0.91
C ASN A 11 -18.94 -1.32 0.54
N LEU A 12 -18.00 -0.77 1.32
CA LEU A 12 -17.71 -1.20 2.70
C LEU A 12 -17.96 -0.07 3.71
N THR A 13 -18.92 0.81 3.44
CA THR A 13 -19.27 1.98 4.28
C THR A 13 -19.77 1.62 5.68
N ALA A 14 -20.12 0.37 5.95
CA ALA A 14 -20.43 -0.08 7.31
C ALA A 14 -19.17 -0.28 8.17
N ALA A 15 -18.02 -0.53 7.55
CA ALA A 15 -16.75 -0.71 8.24
C ALA A 15 -16.07 0.64 8.48
N ASN A 16 -15.54 0.83 9.69
CA ASN A 16 -14.78 2.00 10.09
C ASN A 16 -13.37 1.65 10.59
N HIS A 17 -12.99 0.38 10.56
CA HIS A 17 -11.63 -0.09 10.78
C HIS A 17 -11.19 -0.94 9.59
N VAL A 18 -10.06 -0.59 8.99
CA VAL A 18 -9.44 -1.31 7.87
C VAL A 18 -8.08 -1.80 8.36
N ILE A 19 -7.81 -3.10 8.22
CA ILE A 19 -6.53 -3.70 8.59
C ILE A 19 -5.91 -4.26 7.31
N HIS A 20 -4.77 -3.69 6.91
CA HIS A 20 -3.93 -4.26 5.85
C HIS A 20 -2.97 -5.25 6.48
N PHE A 21 -3.29 -6.53 6.31
CA PHE A 21 -2.53 -7.64 6.90
C PHE A 21 -1.21 -7.88 6.16
N ASP A 22 -1.25 -7.89 4.82
CA ASP A 22 -0.06 -8.02 3.97
C ASP A 22 0.22 -6.69 3.26
N ARG A 23 1.49 -6.29 3.21
CA ARG A 23 1.91 -5.09 2.48
C ARG A 23 2.03 -5.38 1.00
N CYS A 24 1.29 -4.62 0.19
CA CYS A 24 1.41 -4.72 -1.26
C CYS A 24 2.44 -3.71 -1.79
N TYR A 25 3.28 -4.14 -2.73
CA TYR A 25 4.29 -3.28 -3.39
C TYR A 25 3.70 -2.12 -4.22
N ASN A 26 2.37 -2.07 -4.37
CA ASN A 26 1.67 -1.05 -5.14
C ASN A 26 0.74 -0.23 -4.22
N PRO A 27 1.18 0.96 -3.76
CA PRO A 27 0.40 1.78 -2.84
C PRO A 27 -0.98 2.17 -3.40
N ALA A 28 -1.12 2.28 -4.72
CA ALA A 28 -2.41 2.60 -5.35
C ALA A 28 -3.46 1.49 -5.16
N LYS A 29 -3.05 0.21 -5.12
CA LYS A 29 -3.97 -0.90 -4.86
C LYS A 29 -4.45 -0.91 -3.41
N GLU A 30 -3.56 -0.59 -2.47
CA GLU A 30 -3.90 -0.45 -1.05
C GLU A 30 -4.86 0.73 -0.82
N ALA A 31 -4.57 1.87 -1.43
CA ALA A 31 -5.44 3.05 -1.39
C ALA A 31 -6.83 2.73 -1.95
N GLN A 32 -6.91 2.07 -3.11
CA GLN A 32 -8.19 1.67 -3.70
C GLN A 32 -9.00 0.72 -2.79
N ALA A 33 -8.34 -0.20 -2.09
CA ALA A 33 -9.00 -1.07 -1.12
C ALA A 33 -9.55 -0.28 0.08
N THR A 34 -8.79 0.70 0.56
CA THR A 34 -9.14 1.59 1.67
C THR A 34 -10.31 2.52 1.30
N ASP A 35 -10.30 3.07 0.08
CA ASP A 35 -11.33 3.97 -0.45
C ASP A 35 -12.73 3.34 -0.47
N ARG A 36 -12.83 2.00 -0.46
CA ARG A 36 -14.11 1.30 -0.34
C ARG A 36 -14.82 1.57 0.99
N CYS A 37 -14.07 1.88 2.05
CA CYS A 37 -14.61 2.24 3.36
C CYS A 37 -14.88 3.76 3.46
N HIS A 38 -14.14 4.59 2.73
CA HIS A 38 -14.33 6.06 2.66
C HIS A 38 -15.40 6.51 1.66
N ARG A 39 -16.25 5.60 1.15
CA ARG A 39 -17.21 5.90 0.09
C ARG A 39 -18.41 6.72 0.60
N LEU A 40 -19.16 7.32 -0.34
CA LEU A 40 -20.42 8.01 -0.05
C LEU A 40 -21.37 7.10 0.76
N GLY A 41 -21.86 7.62 1.88
CA GLY A 41 -22.68 6.88 2.85
C GLY A 41 -21.93 6.41 4.10
N GLN A 42 -20.61 6.60 4.17
CA GLN A 42 -19.86 6.45 5.41
C GLN A 42 -20.24 7.55 6.41
N GLN A 43 -20.57 7.18 7.64
CA GLN A 43 -21.00 8.09 8.71
C GLN A 43 -20.00 8.15 9.87
N LYS A 44 -18.99 7.28 9.87
CA LYS A 44 -17.99 7.16 10.93
C LYS A 44 -16.60 7.42 10.36
N SER A 45 -15.73 8.01 11.17
CA SER A 45 -14.30 8.12 10.83
C SER A 45 -13.72 6.74 10.60
N VAL A 46 -13.07 6.54 9.46
CA VAL A 46 -12.41 5.28 9.12
C VAL A 46 -10.96 5.32 9.60
N CYS A 47 -10.56 4.31 10.37
CA CYS A 47 -9.20 4.12 10.85
C CYS A 47 -8.52 3.01 10.05
N VAL A 48 -7.33 3.29 9.55
CA VAL A 48 -6.56 2.37 8.71
C VAL A 48 -5.33 1.93 9.49
N HIS A 49 -5.22 0.62 9.68
CA HIS A 49 -4.14 -0.05 10.41
C HIS A 49 -3.26 -0.78 9.41
N ARG A 50 -1.95 -0.50 9.46
CA ARG A 50 -0.92 -1.25 8.74
C ARG A 50 -0.13 -2.01 9.78
N LEU A 51 -0.05 -3.32 9.63
CA LEU A 51 0.79 -4.14 10.48
C LEU A 51 2.19 -4.19 9.85
N ILE A 52 3.20 -3.95 10.67
CA ILE A 52 4.61 -4.04 10.28
C ILE A 52 5.31 -4.83 11.38
N THR A 53 5.98 -5.90 10.99
CA THR A 53 6.72 -6.77 11.90
C THR A 53 8.14 -6.23 12.04
N GLU A 54 8.49 -5.81 13.25
CA GLU A 54 9.81 -5.28 13.56
C GLU A 54 10.91 -6.32 13.33
N GLY A 55 12.09 -5.87 12.88
CA GLY A 55 13.22 -6.75 12.60
C GLY A 55 12.96 -7.73 11.45
N THR A 56 12.07 -7.35 10.52
CA THR A 56 11.82 -8.10 9.28
C THR A 56 12.04 -7.19 8.06
N TYR A 57 12.11 -7.80 6.87
CA TYR A 57 12.19 -7.05 5.61
C TYR A 57 11.02 -6.06 5.41
N GLU A 58 9.92 -6.20 6.16
CA GLU A 58 8.75 -5.31 6.08
C GLU A 58 9.11 -3.86 6.42
N GLU A 59 10.13 -3.62 7.26
CA GLU A 59 10.62 -2.27 7.57
C GLU A 59 11.28 -1.61 6.36
N ASN A 60 12.07 -2.36 5.60
CA ASN A 60 12.71 -1.87 4.39
C ASN A 60 11.67 -1.67 3.28
N LEU A 61 10.71 -2.59 3.17
CA LEU A 61 9.57 -2.45 2.28
C LEU A 61 8.77 -1.16 2.58
N GLU A 62 8.54 -0.83 3.85
CA GLU A 62 7.83 0.39 4.24
C GLU A 62 8.55 1.65 3.76
N LYS A 63 9.88 1.72 3.94
CA LYS A 63 10.69 2.84 3.46
C LYS A 63 10.59 3.02 1.94
N ILE A 64 10.56 1.91 1.19
CA ILE A 64 10.41 1.92 -0.27
C ILE A 64 9.00 2.40 -0.65
N MET A 65 7.96 1.91 0.03
CA MET A 65 6.58 2.31 -0.23
C MET A 65 6.37 3.81 0.04
N GLN A 66 6.93 4.34 1.12
CA GLN A 66 6.86 5.76 1.44
C GLN A 66 7.53 6.61 0.35
N ARG A 67 8.77 6.24 -0.05
CA ARG A 67 9.46 6.91 -1.17
C ARG A 67 8.65 6.87 -2.46
N LYS A 68 8.01 5.74 -2.76
CA LYS A 68 7.17 5.59 -3.96
C LYS A 68 5.93 6.47 -3.90
N GLN A 69 5.30 6.61 -2.73
CA GLN A 69 4.17 7.50 -2.54
C GLN A 69 4.57 8.96 -2.67
N ASP A 70 5.70 9.36 -2.08
CA ASP A 70 6.23 10.72 -2.19
C ASP A 70 6.55 11.05 -3.66
N LEU A 71 7.24 10.16 -4.38
CA LEU A 71 7.51 10.32 -5.81
C LEU A 71 6.24 10.37 -6.67
N SER A 72 5.24 9.55 -6.36
CA SER A 72 3.94 9.58 -7.03
C SER A 72 3.20 10.91 -6.78
N SER A 73 3.39 11.53 -5.62
CA SER A 73 2.81 12.85 -5.34
C SER A 73 3.53 13.96 -6.11
N LEU A 74 4.83 13.78 -6.38
CA LEU A 74 5.68 14.68 -7.17
C LEU A 74 5.47 14.52 -8.68
N THR A 75 5.03 13.35 -9.14
CA THR A 75 5.03 12.97 -10.57
C THR A 75 3.64 12.52 -11.01
N VAL A 76 2.89 13.38 -11.71
CA VAL A 76 1.63 13.01 -12.41
C VAL A 76 1.91 12.21 -13.71
N THR A 77 3.13 11.69 -13.92
CA THR A 77 3.55 11.17 -15.23
C THR A 77 4.23 9.81 -15.12
N ARG A 78 3.47 8.77 -15.52
CA ARG A 78 3.89 7.45 -16.06
C ARG A 78 4.73 6.54 -15.13
N ALA A 79 4.07 5.56 -14.51
CA ALA A 79 4.53 4.82 -13.34
C ALA A 79 5.04 3.37 -13.59
N GLU A 80 5.66 3.05 -14.72
CA GLU A 80 5.97 1.63 -15.05
C GLU A 80 7.46 1.24 -15.15
N ASP A 81 8.44 2.16 -15.05
CA ASP A 81 9.85 1.83 -15.39
C ASP A 81 10.85 1.64 -14.23
N TRP A 82 10.44 1.60 -12.95
CA TRP A 82 11.39 1.71 -11.83
C TRP A 82 11.87 0.37 -11.21
N ILE A 83 11.28 -0.78 -11.56
CA ILE A 83 11.84 -2.09 -11.13
C ILE A 83 13.16 -2.38 -11.86
N ALA A 84 13.42 -1.74 -13.01
CA ALA A 84 14.65 -1.90 -13.76
C ALA A 84 15.85 -1.15 -13.17
N ASP A 85 15.65 -0.26 -12.19
CA ASP A 85 16.68 0.64 -11.64
C ASP A 85 17.18 0.23 -10.24
N TYR A 86 16.69 -0.87 -9.67
CA TYR A 86 17.29 -1.43 -8.46
C TYR A 86 18.56 -2.18 -8.85
N ASP A 87 19.71 -1.62 -8.47
CA ASP A 87 21.00 -2.31 -8.51
C ASP A 87 20.95 -3.56 -7.63
N ASP A 88 21.71 -4.60 -8.00
CA ASP A 88 21.72 -5.91 -7.31
C ASP A 88 22.06 -5.75 -5.82
N GLN A 89 22.85 -4.73 -5.46
CA GLN A 89 23.14 -4.36 -4.07
C GLN A 89 21.91 -3.88 -3.32
N ALA A 90 21.08 -3.04 -3.93
CA ALA A 90 19.86 -2.54 -3.30
C ALA A 90 18.80 -3.65 -3.12
N LEU A 91 18.79 -4.63 -4.03
CA LEU A 91 18.01 -5.86 -3.87
C LEU A 91 18.54 -6.72 -2.73
N PHE A 92 19.86 -6.87 -2.61
CA PHE A 92 20.47 -7.63 -1.52
C PHE A 92 20.17 -7.01 -0.14
N ASP A 93 20.31 -5.69 -0.03
CA ASP A 93 20.01 -4.93 1.18
C ASP A 93 18.52 -4.99 1.59
N LEU A 94 17.63 -5.23 0.63
CA LEU A 94 16.20 -5.41 0.91
C LEU A 94 15.90 -6.73 1.63
N PHE A 95 16.63 -7.80 1.29
CA PHE A 95 16.40 -9.14 1.84
C PHE A 95 17.34 -9.51 3.00
N MET A 96 18.36 -8.71 3.24
CA MET A 96 19.25 -8.85 4.39
C MET A 96 18.66 -8.18 5.63
N LEU A 97 18.77 -8.88 6.76
CA LEU A 97 18.40 -8.42 8.10
C LEU A 97 19.59 -7.78 8.81
#